data_AF-A0A1A2H943-F1
#
_entry.id   AF-A0A1A2H943-F1
#
_cell.length_a   1.000
_cell.length_b   1.000
_cell.length_c   1.000
_cell.angle_alpha   90.00
_cell.angle_beta   90.00
_cell.angle_gamma   90.00
#
_symmetry.space_group_name_H-M   'P 1'
#
loop_
_entity.id
_entity.type
_entity.pdbx_description
1 polymer ?
#
loop_
_entity_poly.entity_id
_entity_poly.type
_entity_poly.pdbx_seq_one_letter_code
_entity_poly.pdbx_strand_id
1 'polypeptide(L)'
;MAATEVTEGKLVRDLIPEIIRKSGRHPEVRYLSGTELVGALVAKLCEEAREVGEAFKDRECLVQELADLTEVISAPMSVGGVGQQEVFDVVEAKAALRGRFTTIPG
;
A
#
# COMPACT_ATOMS: atom_id res chain seq x y z
N MET A 1 -5.02 -14.66 2.52
CA MET A 1 -3.89 -13.88 3.06
C MET A 1 -4.19 -13.54 4.51
N ALA A 2 -3.19 -13.65 5.39
CA ALA A 2 -3.27 -13.13 6.75
C ALA A 2 -2.34 -11.92 6.80
N ALA A 3 -2.83 -10.78 7.24
CA ALA A 3 -1.99 -9.60 7.45
C ALA A 3 -1.83 -9.33 8.93
N THR A 4 -0.74 -8.66 9.28
CA THR A 4 -0.31 -8.50 10.66
C THR A 4 -0.59 -7.07 11.12
N GLU A 5 -1.26 -6.94 12.26
CA GLU A 5 -1.41 -5.70 13.00
C GLU A 5 -0.51 -5.74 14.24
N VAL A 6 0.17 -4.62 14.55
CA VAL A 6 0.99 -4.46 15.76
C VAL A 6 0.38 -3.38 16.66
N THR A 7 0.66 -3.46 17.97
CA THR A 7 0.19 -2.76 19.20
C THR A 7 -0.39 -1.33 19.13
N GLU A 8 -0.40 -0.64 17.99
CA GLU A 8 -1.06 0.65 17.75
C GLU A 8 -2.26 0.57 16.78
N GLY A 9 -2.64 -0.63 16.35
CA GLY A 9 -3.76 -0.84 15.44
C GLY A 9 -3.43 -0.60 13.96
N LYS A 10 -2.14 -0.50 13.64
CA LYS A 10 -1.66 -0.28 12.27
C LYS A 10 -1.35 -1.60 11.56
N LEU A 11 -1.72 -1.67 10.29
CA LEU A 11 -1.29 -2.73 9.39
C LEU A 11 0.21 -2.61 9.14
N VAL A 12 0.96 -3.69 9.37
CA VAL A 12 2.41 -3.75 9.14
C VAL A 12 2.77 -4.91 8.22
N ARG A 13 3.94 -4.82 7.59
CA ARG A 13 4.52 -5.93 6.83
C ARG A 13 4.72 -7.15 7.73
N ASP A 14 4.61 -8.33 7.15
CA ASP A 14 4.66 -9.62 7.83
C ASP A 14 5.97 -9.88 8.61
N LEU A 15 7.10 -9.33 8.15
CA LEU A 15 8.40 -9.43 8.82
C LEU A 15 8.58 -8.46 9.99
N ILE A 16 7.76 -7.40 10.12
CA ILE A 16 7.92 -6.37 11.15
C ILE A 16 7.84 -6.93 12.57
N PRO A 17 6.88 -7.80 12.92
CA PRO A 17 6.88 -8.43 14.24
C PRO A 17 8.16 -9.18 14.59
N GLU A 18 8.76 -9.88 13.61
CA GLU A 18 10.00 -10.62 13.83
C GLU A 18 11.17 -9.66 14.04
N ILE A 19 11.24 -8.57 13.27
CA ILE A 19 12.24 -7.53 13.44
C ILE A 19 12.15 -6.90 14.84
N ILE A 20 10.95 -6.58 15.32
CA ILE A 20 10.74 -6.04 16.67
C ILE A 20 11.18 -7.05 17.74
N ARG A 21 10.86 -8.35 17.57
CA ARG A 21 11.32 -9.42 18.48
C ARG A 21 12.84 -9.52 18.53
N LYS A 22 13.52 -9.45 17.39
CA LYS A 22 14.98 -9.45 17.30
C LYS A 22 15.61 -8.23 17.98
N SER A 23 14.89 -7.12 18.10
CA SER A 23 15.33 -5.94 18.85
C SER A 23 15.14 -6.06 20.38
N GLY A 24 14.76 -7.23 20.90
CA GLY A 24 14.49 -7.46 22.33
C GLY A 24 13.15 -6.92 22.82
N ARG A 25 12.26 -6.48 21.92
CA ARG A 25 10.91 -6.01 22.24
C ARG A 25 9.87 -7.09 21.94
N HIS A 26 8.72 -7.03 22.59
CA HIS A 26 7.64 -8.01 22.37
C HIS A 26 6.40 -7.29 21.81
N PRO A 27 6.19 -7.28 20.48
CA PRO A 27 5.00 -6.68 19.90
C PRO A 27 3.79 -7.58 20.16
N GLU A 28 2.65 -6.97 20.48
CA GLU A 28 1.36 -7.66 20.37
C GLU A 28 1.01 -7.77 18.89
N VAL A 29 0.63 -8.96 18.44
CA VAL A 29 0.35 -9.24 17.03
C VAL A 29 -1.05 -9.79 16.89
N ARG A 30 -1.85 -9.17 16.03
CA ARG A 30 -3.16 -9.68 15.62
C ARG A 30 -3.15 -9.97 14.12
N TYR A 31 -3.70 -11.11 13.74
CA TYR A 31 -3.86 -11.47 12.33
C TYR A 31 -5.25 -11.08 11.83
N LEU A 32 -5.30 -10.30 10.76
CA LEU A 32 -6.55 -9.83 10.15
C LEU A 32 -7.00 -10.74 9.01
N SER A 33 -8.32 -10.89 8.88
CA SER A 33 -8.94 -11.63 7.79
C SER A 33 -10.29 -11.02 7.40
N GLY A 34 -10.85 -11.44 6.26
CA GLY A 34 -12.17 -11.03 5.80
C GLY A 34 -12.33 -9.50 5.69
N THR A 35 -13.43 -8.98 6.21
CA THR A 35 -13.78 -7.55 6.16
C THR A 35 -12.84 -6.67 6.97
N GLU A 36 -12.29 -7.17 8.08
CA GLU A 36 -11.33 -6.42 8.90
C GLU A 36 -10.02 -6.19 8.14
N LEU A 37 -9.54 -7.21 7.41
CA LEU A 37 -8.37 -7.07 6.55
C LEU A 37 -8.61 -6.02 5.45
N VAL A 38 -9.77 -6.07 4.81
CA VAL A 38 -10.13 -5.07 3.77
C VAL A 38 -10.15 -3.66 4.36
N GLY A 39 -10.75 -3.46 5.53
CA GLY A 39 -10.76 -2.17 6.22
C GLY A 39 -9.36 -1.66 6.53
N ALA A 40 -8.49 -2.52 7.05
CA ALA A 40 -7.10 -2.18 7.35
C ALA A 40 -6.28 -1.85 6.09
N LEU A 41 -6.47 -2.59 5.00
CA LEU A 41 -5.81 -2.31 3.71
C LEU A 41 -6.24 -0.96 3.13
N VAL A 42 -7.53 -0.63 3.19
CA VAL A 42 -8.03 0.68 2.73
C VAL A 42 -7.47 1.82 3.60
N ALA A 43 -7.44 1.64 4.93
CA ALA A 43 -6.84 2.61 5.83
C ALA A 43 -5.36 2.84 5.50
N LYS A 44 -4.61 1.76 5.27
CA LYS A 44 -3.19 1.81 4.90
C LYS A 44 -2.99 2.51 3.55
N LEU A 45 -3.80 2.20 2.55
CA LEU A 45 -3.75 2.85 1.24
C LEU A 45 -3.89 4.39 1.33
N CYS A 46 -4.80 4.85 2.19
CA CYS A 46 -4.98 6.28 2.45
C CYS A 46 -3.85 6.92 3.25
N GLU A 47 -3.15 6.15 4.10
CA GLU A 47 -1.93 6.59 4.81
C GLU A 47 -0.81 6.82 3.80
N GLU A 48 -0.45 5.82 3.02
CA GLU A 48 0.66 5.88 2.04
C GLU A 48 0.44 6.96 0.97
N ALA A 49 -0.81 7.11 0.49
CA ALA A 49 -1.13 8.15 -0.47
C ALA A 49 -0.92 9.58 0.08
N ARG A 50 -1.12 9.77 1.40
CA ARG A 50 -0.83 11.04 2.07
C ARG A 50 0.67 11.26 2.19
N GLU A 51 1.41 10.23 2.59
CA GLU A 51 2.87 10.27 2.74
C GLU A 51 3.56 10.61 1.41
N VAL A 52 3.11 10.02 0.28
CA VAL A 52 3.55 10.43 -1.07
C VAL A 52 3.32 11.93 -1.32
N GLY A 53 2.16 12.46 -0.91
CA GLY A 53 1.83 13.89 -1.03
C GLY A 53 2.77 14.81 -0.23
N GLU A 54 3.22 14.36 0.93
CA GLU A 54 4.14 15.09 1.80
C GLU A 54 5.60 14.97 1.33
N ALA A 55 5.95 13.87 0.65
CA ALA A 55 7.30 13.54 0.21
C ALA A 55 7.76 14.27 -1.08
N PHE A 56 6.90 15.01 -1.79
CA PHE A 56 7.25 15.63 -3.09
C PHE A 56 8.47 16.56 -3.08
N LYS A 57 8.88 17.07 -1.91
CA LYS A 57 10.05 17.96 -1.76
C LYS A 57 11.37 17.21 -1.59
N ASP A 58 11.33 15.90 -1.34
CA ASP A 58 12.49 15.04 -1.12
C ASP A 58 12.40 13.82 -2.03
N ARG A 59 13.35 13.70 -2.97
CA ARG A 59 13.35 12.63 -3.96
C ARG A 59 13.55 11.25 -3.32
N GLU A 60 14.40 11.13 -2.31
CA GLU A 60 14.69 9.84 -1.70
C GLU A 60 13.48 9.36 -0.90
N CYS A 61 12.87 10.27 -0.12
CA CYS A 61 11.62 10.00 0.58
C CYS A 61 10.50 9.64 -0.41
N LEU A 62 10.31 10.41 -1.48
CA LEU A 62 9.28 10.14 -2.48
C LEU A 62 9.39 8.75 -3.11
N VAL A 63 10.61 8.27 -3.37
CA VAL A 63 10.81 6.92 -3.91
C VAL A 63 10.39 5.85 -2.90
N GLN A 64 10.67 6.04 -1.61
CA GLN A 64 10.24 5.09 -0.57
C GLN A 64 8.70 5.08 -0.45
N GLU A 65 8.06 6.24 -0.33
CA GLU A 65 6.60 6.29 -0.18
C GLU A 65 5.84 5.77 -1.41
N LEU A 66 6.38 5.98 -2.62
CA LEU A 66 5.81 5.39 -3.84
C LEU A 66 5.96 3.86 -3.87
N ALA A 67 7.04 3.31 -3.28
CA ALA A 67 7.22 1.87 -3.17
C ALA A 67 6.21 1.27 -2.18
N ASP A 68 6.03 1.91 -1.03
CA ASP A 68 5.08 1.48 0.00
C ASP A 68 3.63 1.57 -0.52
N LEU A 69 3.26 2.65 -1.21
CA LEU A 69 1.97 2.77 -1.91
C LEU A 69 1.76 1.66 -2.96
N THR A 70 2.80 1.33 -3.74
CA THR A 70 2.73 0.27 -4.76
C THR A 70 2.48 -1.10 -4.14
N GLU A 71 3.18 -1.40 -3.04
CA GLU A 71 2.95 -2.64 -2.27
C GLU A 71 1.51 -2.69 -1.74
N VAL A 72 1.03 -1.61 -1.14
CA VAL A 72 -0.32 -1.55 -0.56
C VAL A 72 -1.41 -1.64 -1.63
N ILE A 73 -1.19 -1.19 -2.87
CA ILE A 73 -2.12 -1.40 -4.00
C ILE A 73 -2.22 -2.89 -4.38
N SER A 74 -1.12 -3.64 -4.30
CA SER A 74 -1.10 -5.05 -4.71
C SER A 74 -1.89 -5.97 -3.77
N ALA A 75 -2.03 -5.60 -2.50
CA ALA A 75 -2.76 -6.41 -1.52
C ALA A 75 -4.29 -6.46 -1.77
N PRO A 76 -5.03 -5.34 -1.98
CA PRO A 76 -6.42 -5.34 -2.42
C PRO A 76 -6.64 -6.09 -3.74
N MET A 77 -5.69 -6.02 -4.68
CA MET A 77 -5.78 -6.77 -5.94
C MET A 77 -5.79 -8.27 -5.67
N SER A 78 -4.88 -8.75 -4.81
CA SER A 78 -4.86 -10.15 -4.40
C SER A 78 -6.13 -10.58 -3.63
N VAL A 79 -6.65 -9.73 -2.73
CA VAL A 79 -7.93 -10.01 -2.02
C VAL A 79 -9.12 -10.07 -2.99
N GLY A 80 -9.13 -9.19 -4.00
CA GLY A 80 -10.19 -9.12 -5.00
C GLY A 80 -10.06 -10.11 -6.16
N GLY A 81 -8.98 -10.89 -6.23
CA GLY A 81 -8.71 -11.77 -7.36
C GLY A 81 -8.41 -11.03 -8.67
N VAL A 82 -7.95 -9.78 -8.57
CA VAL A 82 -7.66 -8.90 -9.72
C VAL A 82 -6.20 -9.07 -10.14
N GLY A 83 -5.99 -9.30 -11.44
CA GLY A 83 -4.65 -9.46 -12.00
C GLY A 83 -3.93 -8.13 -12.20
N GLN A 84 -2.60 -8.13 -12.10
CA GLN A 84 -1.82 -6.92 -12.38
C GLN A 84 -1.96 -6.46 -13.84
N GLN A 85 -1.92 -7.41 -14.78
CA GLN A 85 -2.12 -7.13 -16.20
C GLN A 85 -3.51 -6.57 -16.48
N GLU A 86 -4.55 -7.10 -15.82
CA GLU A 86 -5.93 -6.61 -15.95
C GLU A 86 -6.05 -5.13 -15.58
N VAL A 87 -5.40 -4.69 -14.50
CA VAL A 87 -5.38 -3.28 -14.11
C VAL A 87 -4.63 -2.43 -15.14
N PHE A 88 -3.48 -2.90 -15.62
CA PHE A 88 -2.71 -2.18 -16.64
C PHE A 88 -3.47 -2.03 -17.96
N ASP A 89 -4.16 -3.06 -18.42
CA ASP A 89 -4.98 -3.00 -19.63
C ASP A 89 -6.08 -1.93 -19.49
N VAL A 90 -6.71 -1.83 -18.31
CA VAL A 90 -7.70 -0.77 -18.02
C VAL A 90 -7.05 0.61 -17.97
N VAL A 91 -5.82 0.74 -17.45
CA VAL A 91 -5.07 2.01 -17.45
C VAL A 91 -4.80 2.46 -18.89
N GLU A 92 -4.33 1.55 -19.76
CA GLU A 92 -4.04 1.84 -21.16
C GLU A 92 -5.30 2.20 -21.95
N ALA A 93 -6.40 1.47 -21.75
CA ALA A 93 -7.69 1.79 -22.36
C ALA A 93 -8.19 3.19 -21.94
N LYS A 94 -8.05 3.55 -20.66
CA LYS A 94 -8.40 4.90 -20.16
C LYS A 94 -7.48 5.97 -20.76
N ALA A 95 -6.18 5.68 -20.87
CA ALA A 95 -5.22 6.60 -21.47
C ALA A 95 -5.51 6.88 -22.94
N ALA A 96 -5.86 5.85 -23.72
CA ALA A 96 -6.24 6.00 -25.12
C ALA A 96 -7.52 6.81 -25.30
N LEU A 97 -8.48 6.68 -24.38
CA LEU A 97 -9.78 7.37 -24.46
C LEU A 97 -9.75 8.79 -23.87
N ARG A 98 -8.98 9.03 -22.80
CA ARG A 98 -9.07 10.23 -21.94
C ARG A 98 -7.74 10.95 -21.74
N GLY A 99 -6.65 10.44 -22.32
CA GLY A 99 -5.31 10.94 -22.08
C GLY A 99 -4.70 10.48 -20.76
N ARG A 100 -3.47 10.91 -20.49
CA ARG A 100 -2.71 10.59 -19.26
C ARG A 100 -2.48 11.85 -18.43
N PHE A 101 -2.06 11.65 -17.19
CA PHE A 101 -1.60 12.71 -16.29
C PHE A 101 -0.19 13.25 -16.66
N THR A 102 0.17 13.23 -17.94
CA THR A 102 1.49 13.67 -18.45
C THR A 102 1.44 15.06 -19.08
N THR A 103 0.30 15.75 -19.03
CA THR A 103 0.12 17.09 -19.62
C THR A 103 -0.49 18.07 -18.62
N ILE A 104 0.36 18.84 -17.95
CA ILE A 104 0.12 20.27 -17.77
C ILE A 104 1.03 20.92 -18.83
N PRO A 105 0.50 21.49 -19.92
CA PRO A 105 1.31 22.38 -20.76
C PRO A 105 1.80 23.50 -19.84
N GLY A 106 3.12 23.75 -19.85
CA GLY A 106 3.73 24.84 -19.10
C GLY A 106 3.14 26.21 -19.44
#